data_AF-G0ISY3-F1
#
_entry.id   AF-G0ISY3-F1
#
_cell.length_a   1.000
_cell.length_b   1.000
_cell.length_c   1.000
_cell.angle_alpha   90.00
_cell.angle_beta   90.00
_cell.angle_gamma   90.00
#
_symmetry.space_group_name_H-M   'P 1'
#
loop_
_entity.id
_entity.type
_entity.pdbx_description
1 polymer ?
#
loop_
_entity_poly.entity_id
_entity_poly.type
_entity_poly.pdbx_seq_one_letter_code
_entity_poly.pdbx_strand_id
1 'polypeptide(L)'
;MKPALPNIASVTEEQIYNEFIRLGMEQLIAQDLSKRYYHNELTYRDLENLEKQFGIKFDNLVSKIDSAEKNLDTKIDGLETKIDSVKNELNTKIDFVEKNLNTKIDGIKNEFNAKIDGVNTKIDTVEKNLNTKIDTIEKNLNTKIDTVEKNLKKDMSNLEQNLKQNLDEKLEINTKLILEKLETNNQLLSEKLKVSNRIITIAAIVVVPIAISIITTVAVSLITRFFK
;
A
#
# COMPACT_ATOMS: atom_id res chain seq x y z
N MET A 1 -32.74 103.11 12.72
CA MET A 1 -32.32 104.53 12.67
C MET A 1 -31.09 104.62 11.79
N LYS A 2 -31.22 105.20 10.59
CA LYS A 2 -30.09 105.46 9.68
C LYS A 2 -29.43 106.74 10.21
N PRO A 3 -28.14 106.77 10.57
CA PRO A 3 -27.50 108.01 10.99
C PRO A 3 -27.54 109.01 9.83
N ALA A 4 -27.97 110.24 10.12
CA ALA A 4 -27.91 111.34 9.16
C ALA A 4 -26.43 111.59 8.85
N LEU A 5 -26.03 111.40 7.59
CA LEU A 5 -24.71 111.79 7.13
C LEU A 5 -24.56 113.30 7.36
N PRO A 6 -23.48 113.78 8.00
CA PRO A 6 -23.26 115.20 8.17
C PRO A 6 -23.24 115.88 6.79
N ASN A 7 -23.85 117.07 6.69
CA ASN A 7 -23.77 117.91 5.50
C ASN A 7 -22.32 118.41 5.37
N ILE A 8 -21.47 117.60 4.74
CA ILE A 8 -20.10 117.96 4.43
C ILE A 8 -20.20 119.02 3.34
N ALA A 9 -19.81 120.26 3.63
CA ALA A 9 -19.69 121.28 2.59
C ALA A 9 -18.78 120.72 1.48
N SER A 10 -19.35 120.44 0.31
CA SER A 10 -18.59 119.88 -0.81
C SER A 10 -17.57 120.94 -1.25
N VAL A 11 -16.29 120.67 -1.00
CA VAL A 11 -15.20 121.52 -1.48
C VAL A 11 -15.27 121.57 -3.00
N THR A 12 -15.33 122.75 -3.61
CA THR A 12 -15.39 122.91 -5.07
C THR A 12 -14.00 122.83 -5.69
N GLU A 13 -13.91 122.51 -6.99
CA GLU A 13 -12.65 122.54 -7.76
C GLU A 13 -11.95 123.91 -7.61
N GLU A 14 -12.71 125.00 -7.65
CA GLU A 14 -12.23 126.37 -7.49
C GLU A 14 -11.65 126.63 -6.09
N GLN A 15 -12.27 126.06 -5.04
CA GLN A 15 -11.74 126.15 -3.67
C GLN A 15 -10.42 125.40 -3.53
N ILE A 16 -10.29 124.23 -4.16
CA ILE A 16 -9.02 123.46 -4.18
C ILE A 16 -7.95 124.22 -4.97
N TYR A 17 -8.30 124.76 -6.14
CA TYR A 17 -7.41 125.56 -6.97
C TYR A 17 -6.88 126.78 -6.22
N ASN A 18 -7.76 127.58 -5.61
CA ASN A 18 -7.38 128.78 -4.87
C ASN A 18 -6.48 128.45 -3.67
N GLU A 19 -6.70 127.32 -3.01
CA GLU A 19 -5.84 126.84 -1.94
C GLU A 19 -4.45 126.42 -2.46
N PHE A 20 -4.36 125.74 -3.60
CA PHE A 20 -3.06 125.42 -4.22
C PHE A 20 -2.28 126.66 -4.65
N ILE A 21 -2.96 127.67 -5.22
CA ILE A 21 -2.36 128.98 -5.53
C ILE A 21 -1.87 129.67 -4.24
N ARG A 22 -2.66 129.65 -3.16
CA ARG A 22 -2.28 130.22 -1.86
C ARG A 22 -1.03 129.55 -1.26
N LEU A 23 -0.86 128.25 -1.51
CA LEU A 23 0.31 127.48 -1.09
C LEU A 23 1.54 127.68 -2.01
N GLY A 24 1.45 128.54 -3.02
CA GLY A 24 2.55 128.91 -3.90
C GLY A 24 2.76 127.97 -5.09
N MET A 25 1.75 127.18 -5.46
CA MET A 25 1.80 126.31 -6.64
C MET A 25 1.68 127.14 -7.93
N GLU A 26 2.42 126.75 -8.97
CA GLU A 26 2.35 127.37 -10.30
C GLU A 26 0.93 127.22 -10.88
N GLN A 27 0.46 128.23 -11.62
CA GLN A 27 -0.94 128.36 -12.01
C GLN A 27 -1.47 127.18 -12.84
N LEU A 28 -0.71 126.72 -13.83
CA LEU A 28 -1.10 125.60 -14.69
C LEU A 28 -1.07 124.28 -13.91
N ILE A 29 -0.08 124.10 -13.02
CA ILE A 29 0.02 122.93 -12.14
C ILE A 29 -1.14 122.91 -11.15
N ALA A 30 -1.49 124.05 -10.55
CA ALA A 30 -2.61 124.18 -9.62
C ALA A 30 -3.95 123.87 -10.31
N GLN A 31 -4.13 124.33 -11.54
CA GLN A 31 -5.33 124.08 -12.34
C GLN A 31 -5.47 122.60 -12.72
N ASP A 32 -4.37 121.95 -13.12
CA ASP A 32 -4.36 120.51 -13.45
C ASP A 32 -4.60 119.65 -12.20
N LEU A 33 -3.94 119.96 -11.07
CA LEU A 33 -4.08 119.19 -9.84
C LEU A 33 -5.42 119.41 -9.13
N SER A 34 -5.98 120.62 -9.14
CA SER A 34 -7.28 120.88 -8.53
C SER A 34 -8.39 120.09 -9.21
N LYS A 35 -8.37 120.05 -10.54
CA LYS A 35 -9.30 119.25 -11.34
C LYS A 35 -9.16 117.76 -11.06
N ARG A 36 -7.92 117.26 -11.06
CA ARG A 36 -7.62 115.86 -10.77
C ARG A 36 -8.01 115.45 -9.35
N TYR A 37 -7.81 116.32 -8.37
CA TYR A 37 -8.15 116.07 -6.98
C TYR A 37 -9.67 116.13 -6.77
N TYR A 38 -10.35 117.13 -7.33
CA TYR A 38 -11.81 117.26 -7.25
C TYR A 38 -12.54 116.07 -7.89
N HIS A 39 -12.03 115.56 -9.01
CA HIS A 39 -12.59 114.39 -9.70
C HIS A 39 -11.99 113.04 -9.26
N ASN A 40 -11.10 113.02 -8.25
CA ASN A 40 -10.39 111.82 -7.78
C ASN A 40 -9.69 111.02 -8.91
N GLU A 41 -9.26 111.68 -9.98
CA GLU A 41 -8.71 111.02 -11.18
C GLU A 41 -7.44 110.20 -10.89
N LEU A 42 -6.63 110.60 -9.90
CA LEU A 42 -5.46 109.82 -9.47
C LEU A 42 -5.88 108.50 -8.79
N THR A 43 -6.90 108.53 -7.93
CA THR A 43 -7.35 107.35 -7.18
C THR A 43 -8.01 106.30 -8.09
N TYR A 44 -8.78 106.73 -9.09
CA TYR A 44 -9.38 105.79 -10.06
C TYR A 44 -8.32 105.06 -10.89
N ARG A 45 -7.25 105.76 -11.30
CA ARG A 45 -6.15 105.16 -12.06
C ARG A 45 -5.39 104.09 -11.27
N ASP A 46 -5.14 104.34 -9.99
CA ASP A 46 -4.46 103.37 -9.13
C ASP A 46 -5.32 102.11 -8.88
N LEU A 47 -6.64 102.29 -8.71
CA LEU A 47 -7.58 101.17 -8.60
C LEU A 47 -7.66 100.36 -9.89
N GLU A 48 -7.71 101.02 -11.05
CA GLU A 48 -7.70 100.35 -12.36
C GLU A 48 -6.39 99.56 -12.58
N ASN A 49 -5.25 100.13 -12.19
CA ASN A 49 -3.97 99.44 -12.25
C ASN A 49 -3.92 98.23 -11.33
N LEU A 50 -4.48 98.34 -10.13
CA LEU A 50 -4.55 97.25 -9.16
C LEU A 50 -5.46 96.13 -9.66
N GLU A 51 -6.63 96.47 -10.21
CA GLU A 51 -7.56 95.54 -10.85
C GLU A 51 -6.88 94.78 -11.98
N LYS A 52 -6.19 95.48 -12.89
CA LYS A 52 -5.40 94.87 -13.98
C LYS A 52 -4.32 93.92 -13.44
N GLN A 53 -3.58 94.32 -12.41
CA GLN A 53 -2.55 93.46 -11.82
C GLN A 53 -3.14 92.21 -11.15
N PHE A 54 -4.27 92.34 -10.47
CA PHE A 54 -4.98 91.20 -9.89
C PHE A 54 -5.51 90.26 -10.98
N GLY A 55 -6.10 90.79 -12.05
CA GLY A 55 -6.53 90.01 -13.20
C GLY A 55 -5.39 89.18 -13.79
N ILE A 56 -4.25 89.82 -14.09
CA ILE A 56 -3.06 89.13 -14.61
C ILE A 56 -2.56 88.03 -13.66
N LYS A 57 -2.51 88.31 -12.35
CA LYS A 57 -2.09 87.30 -11.35
C LYS A 57 -3.09 86.15 -11.23
N PHE A 58 -4.38 86.45 -11.33
CA PHE A 58 -5.44 85.46 -11.30
C PHE A 58 -5.37 84.54 -12.53
N ASP A 59 -5.24 85.10 -13.73
CA ASP A 59 -5.11 84.34 -14.97
C ASP A 59 -3.86 83.45 -14.96
N ASN A 60 -2.74 83.94 -14.40
CA ASN A 60 -1.52 83.16 -14.21
C ASN A 60 -1.75 81.98 -13.24
N LEU A 61 -2.47 82.22 -12.15
CA LEU A 61 -2.80 81.16 -11.19
C LEU A 61 -3.70 80.10 -11.83
N VAL A 62 -4.76 80.50 -12.54
CA VAL A 62 -5.64 79.60 -13.29
C VAL A 62 -4.83 78.77 -14.28
N SER A 63 -3.98 79.41 -15.09
CA SER A 63 -3.11 78.71 -16.05
C SER A 63 -2.18 77.69 -15.39
N LYS A 64 -1.64 77.98 -14.20
CA LYS A 64 -0.80 77.06 -13.44
C LYS A 64 -1.61 75.88 -12.86
N ILE A 65 -2.83 76.13 -12.41
CA ILE A 65 -3.75 75.10 -11.92
C ILE A 65 -4.11 74.16 -13.08
N ASP A 66 -4.54 74.69 -14.23
CA ASP A 66 -4.88 73.90 -15.42
C ASP A 66 -3.69 73.05 -15.88
N SER A 67 -2.48 73.63 -15.84
CA SER A 67 -1.25 72.90 -16.17
C SER A 67 -0.94 71.80 -15.17
N ALA A 68 -1.20 72.01 -13.88
CA ALA A 68 -0.99 71.01 -12.85
C ALA A 68 -2.02 69.86 -12.95
N GLU A 69 -3.29 70.18 -13.19
CA GLU A 69 -4.38 69.23 -13.42
C GLU A 69 -4.07 68.33 -14.61
N LYS A 70 -3.74 68.91 -15.77
CA LYS A 70 -3.36 68.15 -16.97
C LYS A 70 -2.15 67.23 -16.75
N ASN A 71 -1.17 67.70 -15.97
CA ASN A 71 0.00 66.89 -15.62
C ASN A 71 -0.35 65.73 -14.68
N LEU A 72 -1.31 65.92 -13.77
CA LEU A 72 -1.80 64.87 -12.89
C LEU A 72 -2.62 63.84 -13.67
N ASP A 73 -3.52 64.27 -14.56
CA ASP A 73 -4.30 63.38 -15.42
C ASP A 73 -3.38 62.48 -16.26
N THR A 74 -2.38 63.10 -16.92
CA THR A 74 -1.39 62.35 -17.71
C THR A 74 -0.62 61.31 -16.87
N LYS A 75 -0.33 61.63 -15.60
CA LYS A 75 0.33 60.70 -14.67
C LYS A 75 -0.61 59.58 -14.22
N ILE A 76 -1.88 59.87 -14.00
CA ILE A 76 -2.91 58.91 -13.63
C ILE A 76 -3.11 57.91 -14.78
N ASP A 77 -3.32 58.39 -16.01
CA ASP A 77 -3.44 57.55 -17.21
C ASP A 77 -2.22 56.64 -17.40
N GLY A 78 -1.02 57.20 -17.16
CA GLY A 78 0.24 56.47 -17.22
C GLY A 78 0.38 55.39 -16.13
N LEU A 79 -0.20 55.61 -14.95
CA LEU A 79 -0.24 54.62 -13.87
C LEU A 79 -1.26 53.53 -14.17
N GLU A 80 -2.46 53.88 -14.65
CA GLU A 80 -3.50 52.92 -15.05
C GLU A 80 -2.97 51.97 -16.13
N THR A 81 -2.32 52.51 -17.16
CA THR A 81 -1.70 51.71 -18.23
C THR A 81 -0.63 50.75 -17.67
N LYS A 82 0.20 51.19 -16.72
CA LYS A 82 1.22 50.33 -16.09
C LYS A 82 0.58 49.25 -15.23
N ILE A 83 -0.47 49.57 -14.49
CA ILE A 83 -1.21 48.62 -13.66
C ILE A 83 -1.82 47.53 -14.54
N ASP A 84 -2.47 47.90 -15.64
CA ASP A 84 -3.05 46.94 -16.58
C ASP A 84 -1.99 46.06 -17.24
N SER A 85 -0.84 46.63 -17.62
CA SER A 85 0.28 45.86 -18.16
C SER A 85 0.79 44.83 -17.16
N VAL A 86 1.01 45.23 -15.89
CA VAL A 86 1.48 44.32 -14.84
C VAL A 86 0.45 43.23 -14.54
N LYS A 87 -0.84 43.58 -14.48
CA LYS A 87 -1.94 42.63 -14.28
C LYS A 87 -1.97 41.57 -15.38
N ASN A 88 -1.85 41.98 -16.64
CA ASN A 88 -1.85 41.07 -17.78
C ASN A 88 -0.61 40.15 -17.79
N GLU A 89 0.56 40.67 -17.45
CA GLU A 89 1.78 39.87 -17.32
C GLU A 89 1.65 38.83 -16.19
N LEU A 90 1.12 39.23 -15.04
CA LEU A 90 0.89 38.33 -13.91
C LEU A 90 -0.13 37.23 -14.25
N ASN A 91 -1.25 37.58 -14.89
CA ASN A 91 -2.23 36.59 -15.34
C ASN A 91 -1.59 35.57 -16.30
N THR A 92 -0.81 36.05 -17.29
CA THR A 92 -0.11 35.17 -18.24
C THR A 92 0.87 34.23 -17.52
N LYS A 93 1.60 34.74 -16.53
CA LYS A 93 2.53 33.93 -15.72
C LYS A 93 1.79 32.89 -14.88
N ILE A 94 0.66 33.26 -14.29
CA ILE A 94 -0.19 32.34 -13.51
C ILE A 94 -0.70 31.21 -14.40
N ASP A 95 -1.29 31.53 -15.56
CA ASP A 95 -1.81 30.54 -16.51
C ASP A 95 -0.70 29.59 -16.99
N PHE A 96 0.49 30.12 -17.26
CA PHE A 96 1.64 29.31 -17.64
C PHE A 96 2.08 28.36 -16.53
N VAL A 97 2.15 28.84 -15.27
CA VAL A 97 2.50 28.01 -14.11
C VAL A 97 1.45 26.93 -13.89
N GLU A 98 0.16 27.26 -13.94
CA GLU A 98 -0.94 26.31 -13.78
C GLU A 98 -0.86 25.19 -14.83
N LYS A 99 -0.72 25.55 -16.11
CA LYS A 99 -0.58 24.56 -17.20
C LYS A 99 0.64 23.65 -17.02
N ASN A 100 1.77 24.20 -16.61
CA ASN A 100 2.99 23.41 -16.37
C ASN A 100 2.83 22.47 -15.16
N LEU A 101 2.22 22.93 -14.08
CA LEU A 101 1.97 22.11 -12.90
C LEU A 101 1.01 20.96 -13.24
N ASN A 102 -0.08 21.24 -13.95
CA ASN A 102 -1.02 20.20 -14.40
C ASN A 102 -0.31 19.14 -15.27
N THR A 103 0.50 19.58 -16.24
CA THR A 103 1.28 18.65 -17.10
C THR A 103 2.24 17.79 -16.28
N LYS A 104 2.93 18.37 -15.29
CA LYS A 104 3.84 17.62 -14.40
C LYS A 104 3.10 16.62 -13.52
N ILE A 105 1.94 17.00 -12.98
CA ILE A 105 1.10 16.13 -12.16
C ILE A 105 0.61 14.94 -12.99
N ASP A 106 0.12 15.18 -14.20
CA ASP A 106 -0.31 14.11 -15.11
C ASP A 106 0.84 13.17 -15.48
N GLY A 107 2.03 13.73 -15.74
CA GLY A 107 3.25 12.94 -15.99
C GLY A 107 3.59 12.02 -14.82
N ILE A 108 3.60 12.55 -13.59
CA ILE A 108 3.87 11.77 -12.37
C ILE A 108 2.80 10.69 -12.17
N LYS A 109 1.52 11.02 -12.37
CA LYS A 109 0.41 10.06 -12.24
C LYS A 109 0.57 8.89 -13.21
N ASN A 110 0.92 9.17 -14.46
CA ASN A 110 1.15 8.15 -15.47
C ASN A 110 2.35 7.27 -15.16
N GLU A 111 3.48 7.85 -14.73
CA GLU A 111 4.66 7.08 -14.30
C GLU A 111 4.34 6.17 -13.10
N PHE A 112 3.60 6.69 -12.12
CA PHE A 112 3.22 5.93 -10.94
C PHE A 112 2.29 4.76 -11.28
N ASN A 113 1.28 4.98 -12.12
CA ASN A 113 0.40 3.91 -12.62
C ASN A 113 1.19 2.84 -13.36
N ALA A 114 2.11 3.22 -14.26
CA ALA A 114 2.95 2.27 -14.98
C ALA A 114 3.84 1.43 -14.03
N LYS A 115 4.35 2.03 -12.94
CA LYS A 115 5.09 1.29 -11.91
C LYS A 115 4.19 0.31 -11.16
N ILE A 116 2.96 0.69 -10.81
CA ILE A 116 1.99 -0.21 -10.18
C ILE A 116 1.68 -1.40 -11.08
N ASP A 117 1.37 -1.16 -12.36
CA ASP A 117 1.09 -2.21 -13.33
C ASP A 117 2.27 -3.17 -13.50
N GLY A 118 3.50 -2.61 -13.50
CA GLY A 118 4.73 -3.39 -13.52
C GLY A 118 4.93 -4.26 -12.27
N VAL A 119 4.54 -3.78 -11.09
CA VAL A 119 4.58 -4.57 -9.83
C VAL A 119 3.52 -5.67 -9.87
N ASN A 120 2.29 -5.37 -10.29
CA ASN A 120 1.23 -6.36 -10.41
C ASN A 120 1.62 -7.50 -11.36
N THR A 121 2.17 -7.17 -12.53
CA THR A 121 2.69 -8.17 -13.49
C THR A 121 3.76 -9.08 -12.87
N LYS A 122 4.66 -8.52 -12.05
CA LYS A 122 5.68 -9.31 -11.35
C LYS A 122 5.07 -10.22 -10.29
N ILE A 123 4.07 -9.74 -9.54
CA ILE A 123 3.34 -10.54 -8.56
C ILE A 123 2.65 -11.72 -9.25
N ASP A 124 1.90 -11.47 -10.32
CA ASP A 124 1.20 -12.52 -11.09
C ASP A 124 2.18 -13.59 -11.62
N THR A 125 3.35 -13.13 -12.10
CA THR A 125 4.41 -14.02 -12.57
C THR A 125 4.96 -14.90 -11.45
N VAL A 126 5.20 -14.32 -10.27
CA VAL A 126 5.68 -15.06 -9.09
C VAL A 126 4.63 -16.07 -8.64
N GLU A 127 3.37 -15.67 -8.55
CA GLU A 127 2.25 -16.54 -8.16
C GLU A 127 2.14 -17.75 -9.10
N LYS A 128 2.12 -17.51 -10.41
CA LYS A 128 2.08 -18.58 -11.42
C LYS A 128 3.25 -19.55 -11.30
N ASN A 129 4.46 -19.02 -11.08
CA ASN A 129 5.67 -19.84 -10.91
C ASN A 129 5.62 -20.67 -9.63
N LEU A 130 5.12 -20.12 -8.53
CA LEU A 130 4.95 -20.84 -7.27
C LEU A 130 3.90 -21.94 -7.40
N ASN A 131 2.74 -21.67 -8.00
CA ASN A 131 1.71 -22.68 -8.27
C ASN A 131 2.27 -23.83 -9.11
N THR A 132 2.98 -23.53 -10.20
CA THR A 132 3.63 -24.55 -11.05
C THR A 132 4.63 -25.43 -10.26
N LYS A 133 5.42 -24.81 -9.37
CA LYS A 133 6.37 -25.54 -8.51
C LYS A 133 5.65 -26.43 -7.50
N ILE A 134 4.58 -25.93 -6.90
CA ILE A 134 3.74 -26.69 -5.96
C ILE A 134 3.15 -27.91 -6.67
N ASP A 135 2.52 -27.73 -7.83
CA ASP A 135 1.95 -28.83 -8.64
C ASP A 135 3.01 -29.89 -8.99
N THR A 136 4.21 -29.44 -9.35
CA THR A 136 5.33 -30.33 -9.66
C THR A 136 5.79 -31.14 -8.44
N ILE A 137 5.88 -30.48 -7.27
CA ILE A 137 6.23 -31.15 -6.01
C ILE A 137 5.17 -32.17 -5.62
N GLU A 138 3.89 -31.80 -5.71
CA GLU A 138 2.76 -32.68 -5.38
C GLU A 138 2.78 -33.94 -6.26
N LYS A 139 2.94 -33.78 -7.58
CA LYS A 139 3.04 -34.91 -8.52
C LYS A 139 4.22 -35.83 -8.20
N ASN A 140 5.38 -35.25 -7.88
CA ASN A 140 6.59 -36.01 -7.53
C ASN A 140 6.41 -36.78 -6.21
N LEU A 141 5.78 -36.16 -5.21
CA LEU A 141 5.48 -36.81 -3.93
C LEU A 141 4.49 -37.95 -4.11
N ASN A 142 3.40 -37.75 -4.86
CA ASN A 142 2.43 -38.80 -5.18
C ASN A 142 3.11 -40.00 -5.87
N THR A 143 3.95 -39.74 -6.87
CA THR A 143 4.71 -40.81 -7.57
C THR A 143 5.63 -41.59 -6.62
N LYS A 144 6.31 -40.89 -5.69
CA LYS A 144 7.16 -41.53 -4.68
C LYS A 144 6.34 -42.36 -3.70
N ILE A 145 5.20 -41.85 -3.25
CA ILE A 145 4.26 -42.56 -2.35
C ILE A 145 3.76 -43.85 -3.04
N ASP A 146 3.29 -43.76 -4.29
CA ASP A 146 2.82 -44.92 -5.06
C ASP A 146 3.91 -45.99 -5.20
N THR A 147 5.16 -45.55 -5.44
CA THR A 147 6.32 -46.45 -5.54
C THR A 147 6.60 -47.16 -4.22
N VAL A 148 6.58 -46.42 -3.11
CA VAL A 148 6.76 -47.00 -1.77
C VAL A 148 5.64 -47.98 -1.45
N GLU A 149 4.38 -47.63 -1.72
CA GLU A 149 3.23 -48.52 -1.48
C GLU A 149 3.35 -49.82 -2.27
N LYS A 150 3.74 -49.73 -3.56
CA LYS A 150 3.96 -50.91 -4.41
C LYS A 150 5.07 -51.81 -3.88
N ASN A 151 6.18 -51.22 -3.44
CA ASN A 151 7.31 -51.97 -2.88
C ASN A 151 6.91 -52.67 -1.58
N LEU A 152 6.23 -51.96 -0.67
CA LEU A 152 5.73 -52.54 0.58
C LEU A 152 4.75 -53.69 0.34
N LYS A 153 3.82 -53.55 -0.61
CA LYS A 153 2.91 -54.65 -1.00
C LYS A 153 3.69 -55.86 -1.49
N LYS A 154 4.69 -55.66 -2.35
CA LYS A 154 5.54 -56.74 -2.86
C LYS A 154 6.32 -57.43 -1.73
N ASP A 155 6.94 -56.67 -0.85
CA ASP A 155 7.71 -57.21 0.28
C ASP A 155 6.83 -58.00 1.23
N MET A 156 5.60 -57.53 1.48
CA MET A 156 4.61 -58.23 2.30
C MET A 156 4.17 -59.56 1.65
N SER A 157 3.90 -59.58 0.34
CA SER A 157 3.58 -60.83 -0.38
C SER A 157 4.75 -61.82 -0.38
N ASN A 158 5.98 -61.34 -0.56
CA ASN A 158 7.17 -62.19 -0.48
C ASN A 158 7.35 -62.79 0.93
N LEU A 159 7.14 -61.97 1.97
CA LEU A 159 7.21 -62.43 3.36
C LEU A 159 6.13 -63.48 3.66
N GLU A 160 4.90 -63.25 3.20
CA GLU A 160 3.80 -64.21 3.34
C GLU A 160 4.13 -65.56 2.66
N GLN A 161 4.64 -65.51 1.43
CA GLN A 161 5.07 -66.71 0.70
C GLN A 161 6.19 -67.46 1.44
N ASN A 162 7.22 -66.76 1.89
CA ASN A 162 8.34 -67.36 2.62
C ASN A 162 7.89 -68.01 3.93
N LEU A 163 7.00 -67.35 4.69
CA LEU A 163 6.44 -67.90 5.92
C LEU A 163 5.62 -69.16 5.66
N LYS A 164 4.78 -69.14 4.62
CA LYS A 164 3.99 -70.30 4.21
C LYS A 164 4.88 -71.47 3.81
N GLN A 165 5.88 -71.24 2.97
CA GLN A 165 6.82 -72.28 2.54
C GLN A 165 7.57 -72.89 3.74
N ASN A 166 8.09 -72.05 4.65
CA ASN A 166 8.80 -72.55 5.82
C ASN A 166 7.90 -73.39 6.74
N LEU A 167 6.64 -72.99 6.90
CA LEU A 167 5.66 -73.73 7.67
C LEU A 167 5.34 -75.07 7.01
N ASP A 168 5.10 -75.08 5.71
CA ASP A 168 4.83 -76.30 4.92
C ASP A 168 6.00 -77.29 5.00
N GLU A 169 7.24 -76.82 4.82
CA GLU A 169 8.46 -77.63 4.95
C GLU A 169 8.60 -78.24 6.36
N LYS A 170 8.36 -77.44 7.40
CA LYS A 170 8.47 -77.90 8.80
C LYS A 170 7.37 -78.90 9.16
N LEU A 171 6.16 -78.70 8.65
CA LEU A 171 5.06 -79.66 8.79
C LEU A 171 5.39 -80.97 8.09
N GLU A 172 5.91 -80.93 6.85
CA GLU A 172 6.30 -82.13 6.11
C GLU A 172 7.39 -82.93 6.83
N ILE A 173 8.43 -82.26 7.35
CA ILE A 173 9.49 -82.89 8.14
C ILE A 173 8.90 -83.56 9.40
N ASN A 174 8.03 -82.86 10.13
CA ASN A 174 7.40 -83.40 11.33
C ASN A 174 6.52 -84.61 11.01
N THR A 175 5.75 -84.57 9.91
CA THR A 175 4.92 -85.70 9.46
C THR A 175 5.78 -86.91 9.11
N LYS A 176 6.87 -86.72 8.35
CA LYS A 176 7.83 -87.79 8.03
C LYS A 176 8.45 -88.41 9.29
N LEU A 177 8.90 -87.59 10.24
CA LEU A 177 9.47 -88.06 11.51
C LEU A 177 8.46 -88.88 12.34
N ILE A 178 7.19 -88.45 12.38
CA ILE A 178 6.14 -89.18 13.09
C ILE A 178 5.86 -90.53 12.42
N LEU A 179 5.80 -90.58 11.09
CA LEU A 179 5.63 -91.83 10.34
C LEU A 179 6.78 -92.80 10.60
N GLU A 180 8.03 -92.35 10.53
CA GLU A 180 9.21 -93.17 10.81
C GLU A 180 9.20 -93.73 12.24
N LYS A 181 8.84 -92.93 13.24
CA LYS A 181 8.69 -93.39 14.63
C LYS A 181 7.57 -94.42 14.77
N LEU A 182 6.44 -94.25 14.09
CA LEU A 182 5.34 -95.21 14.10
C LEU A 182 5.74 -96.53 13.44
N GLU A 183 6.43 -96.49 12.30
CA GLU A 183 6.95 -97.68 11.62
C GLU A 183 7.94 -98.44 12.50
N THR A 184 8.88 -97.72 13.12
CA THR A 184 9.86 -98.31 14.05
C THR A 184 9.17 -98.97 15.25
N ASN A 185 8.18 -98.30 15.85
CA ASN A 185 7.41 -98.87 16.96
C ASN A 185 6.62 -100.12 16.55
N ASN A 186 6.01 -100.11 15.37
CA ASN A 186 5.28 -101.27 14.83
C ASN A 186 6.22 -102.45 14.55
N GLN A 187 7.42 -102.20 14.01
CA GLN A 187 8.45 -103.22 13.81
C GLN A 187 8.87 -103.85 15.15
N LEU A 188 9.18 -103.02 16.15
CA LEU A 188 9.54 -103.47 17.50
C LEU A 188 8.43 -104.30 18.16
N LEU A 189 7.17 -103.87 18.01
CA LEU A 189 6.01 -104.61 18.54
C LEU A 189 5.87 -105.97 17.84
N SER A 190 6.03 -106.03 16.52
CA SER A 190 6.02 -107.27 15.75
C SER A 190 7.12 -108.24 16.20
N GLU A 191 8.34 -107.75 16.43
CA GLU A 191 9.44 -108.56 16.96
C GLU A 191 9.14 -109.12 18.35
N LYS A 192 8.62 -108.28 19.27
CA LYS A 192 8.20 -108.73 20.61
C LYS A 192 7.12 -109.81 20.54
N LEU A 193 6.13 -109.66 19.66
CA LEU A 193 5.08 -110.67 19.45
C LEU A 193 5.64 -111.97 18.87
N LYS A 194 6.58 -111.92 17.92
CA LYS A 194 7.26 -113.11 17.39
C LYS A 194 8.04 -113.85 18.47
N VAL A 195 8.77 -113.13 19.34
CA VAL A 195 9.49 -113.73 20.48
C VAL A 195 8.51 -114.38 21.45
N SER A 196 7.44 -113.67 21.83
CA SER A 196 6.40 -114.21 22.71
C SER A 196 5.75 -115.47 22.12
N ASN A 197 5.43 -115.47 20.82
CA ASN A 197 4.87 -116.62 20.14
C ASN A 197 5.85 -117.81 20.11
N ARG A 198 7.15 -117.56 19.91
CA ARG A 198 8.20 -118.60 20.02
C ARG A 198 8.24 -119.19 21.43
N ILE A 199 8.17 -118.36 22.48
CA ILE A 199 8.13 -118.82 23.87
C ILE A 199 6.88 -119.66 24.14
N ILE A 200 5.70 -119.20 23.71
CA ILE A 200 4.44 -119.95 23.83
C ILE A 200 4.54 -121.30 23.11
N THR A 201 5.07 -121.33 21.89
CA THR A 201 5.27 -122.55 21.10
C THR A 201 6.19 -123.53 21.83
N ILE A 202 7.31 -123.06 22.38
CA ILE A 202 8.24 -123.89 23.18
C ILE A 202 7.56 -124.41 24.45
N ALA A 203 6.82 -123.57 25.17
CA ALA A 203 6.09 -123.97 26.36
C ALA A 203 5.05 -125.05 26.06
N ALA A 204 4.28 -124.89 24.97
CA ALA A 204 3.26 -125.84 24.54
C ALA A 204 3.84 -127.18 24.05
N ILE A 205 4.94 -127.17 23.30
CA ILE A 205 5.52 -128.38 22.69
C ILE A 205 6.45 -129.13 23.67
N VAL A 206 7.23 -128.42 24.49
CA VAL A 206 8.26 -129.02 25.34
C VAL A 206 7.80 -129.11 26.78
N VAL A 207 7.42 -127.98 27.38
CA VAL A 207 7.20 -127.88 28.83
C VAL A 207 5.91 -128.59 29.26
N VAL A 208 4.80 -128.37 28.54
CA VAL A 208 3.50 -128.96 28.87
C VAL A 208 3.51 -130.51 28.81
N PRO A 209 4.03 -131.17 27.75
CA PRO A 209 4.10 -132.63 27.71
C PRO A 209 5.00 -133.23 28.79
N ILE A 210 6.15 -132.59 29.09
CA ILE A 210 7.02 -133.00 30.19
C ILE A 210 6.27 -132.91 31.52
N ALA A 211 5.58 -131.80 31.79
CA ALA A 211 4.81 -131.61 33.01
C ALA A 211 3.67 -132.64 33.14
N ILE A 212 2.92 -132.92 32.06
CA ILE A 212 1.89 -133.96 32.03
C ILE A 212 2.51 -135.33 32.35
N SER A 213 3.64 -135.69 31.71
CA SER A 213 4.33 -136.97 31.94
C SER A 213 4.80 -137.15 33.39
N ILE A 214 5.30 -136.08 34.01
CA ILE A 214 5.70 -136.11 35.42
C ILE A 214 4.46 -136.28 36.31
N ILE A 215 3.40 -135.52 36.09
CA ILE A 215 2.14 -135.61 36.85
C ILE A 215 1.52 -137.00 36.72
N THR A 216 1.46 -137.58 35.51
CA THR A 216 0.94 -138.94 35.31
C THR A 216 1.80 -139.96 36.05
N THR A 217 3.13 -139.81 36.05
CA THR A 217 4.04 -140.71 36.78
C THR A 217 3.80 -140.63 38.30
N VAL A 218 3.68 -139.42 38.85
CA VAL A 218 3.38 -139.21 40.27
C VAL A 218 1.98 -139.73 40.64
N ALA A 219 0.96 -139.45 39.81
CA ALA A 219 -0.40 -139.93 40.01
C ALA A 219 -0.47 -141.46 39.97
N VAL A 220 0.18 -142.12 38.99
CA VAL A 220 0.29 -143.58 38.92
C VAL A 220 1.01 -144.12 40.15
N SER A 221 2.11 -143.52 40.59
CA SER A 221 2.82 -143.91 41.81
C SER A 221 1.92 -143.83 43.05
N LEU A 222 1.13 -142.77 43.20
CA LEU A 222 0.19 -142.59 44.32
C LEU A 222 -0.97 -143.60 44.26
N ILE A 223 -1.57 -143.82 43.08
CA ILE A 223 -2.61 -144.84 42.85
C ILE A 223 -2.04 -146.23 43.18
N THR A 224 -0.83 -146.56 42.69
CA THR A 224 -0.18 -147.85 42.94
C THR A 224 0.13 -148.05 44.42
N ARG A 225 0.45 -146.99 45.17
CA ARG A 225 0.59 -147.04 46.63
C ARG A 225 -0.74 -147.12 47.38
N PHE A 226 -1.84 -146.64 46.80
CA PHE A 226 -3.17 -146.68 47.42
C PHE A 226 -3.87 -148.04 47.22
N PHE A 227 -3.53 -148.77 46.13
CA PHE A 227 -4.02 -150.12 45.84
C PHE A 227 -3.07 -151.25 46.31
N LYS A 228 -2.12 -150.93 47.19
CA LYS A 228 -1.25 -151.87 47.90
C LYS A 228 -1.48 -151.73 49.40
#